data_AF-A0A7W6JFX3-F1
#
_entry.id   AF-A0A7W6JFX3-F1
#
_cell.length_a   1.000
_cell.length_b   1.000
_cell.length_c   1.000
_cell.angle_alpha   90.00
_cell.angle_beta   90.00
_cell.angle_gamma   90.00
#
_symmetry.space_group_name_H-M   'P 1'
#
loop_
_entity.id
_entity.type
_entity.pdbx_description
1 polymer ?
#
loop_
_entity_poly.entity_id
_entity_poly.type
_entity_poly.pdbx_seq_one_letter_code
_entity_poly.pdbx_strand_id
1 'polypeptide(L)'
;MTPLADMIPTMSDPDLKALRANAERLSSSGSPVQAATATDLLPLIDAETARRAALPAAAPKKRAPAKKKVVPATGHQTALPTKTAA
;
A
#
# COMPACT_ATOMS: atom_id res chain seq x y z
N MET A 1 -6.25 -15.88 11.54
CA MET A 1 -6.09 -14.47 11.16
C MET A 1 -4.73 -14.04 11.67
N THR A 2 -3.80 -13.68 10.79
CA THR A 2 -2.51 -13.10 11.20
C THR A 2 -2.73 -11.61 11.48
N PRO A 3 -2.38 -11.10 12.67
CA PRO A 3 -2.42 -9.68 12.97
C PRO A 3 -1.63 -8.84 11.95
N LEU A 4 -2.15 -7.66 11.60
CA LEU A 4 -1.48 -6.74 10.66
C LEU A 4 -0.09 -6.30 11.17
N ALA A 5 0.07 -6.18 12.49
CA ALA A 5 1.35 -5.88 13.13
C ALA A 5 2.46 -6.87 12.75
N ASP A 6 2.13 -8.16 12.64
CA ASP A 6 3.10 -9.22 12.31
C ASP A 6 3.54 -9.15 10.84
N MET A 7 2.75 -8.49 9.98
CA MET A 7 3.05 -8.35 8.56
C MET A 7 3.96 -7.16 8.26
N ILE A 8 4.00 -6.13 9.12
CA ILE A 8 4.76 -4.88 8.94
C ILE A 8 6.22 -5.13 8.48
N PRO A 9 7.00 -6.05 9.09
CA PRO A 9 8.39 -6.28 8.69
C PRO A 9 8.56 -6.78 7.24
N THR A 10 7.52 -7.41 6.68
CA THR A 10 7.54 -8.01 5.34
C THR A 10 7.00 -7.10 4.24
N MET A 11 6.35 -5.99 4.61
CA MET A 11 5.76 -5.05 3.65
C MET A 11 6.83 -4.31 2.84
N SER A 12 6.49 -3.88 1.62
CA SER A 12 7.37 -3.04 0.82
C SER A 12 7.35 -1.58 1.33
N ASP A 13 8.36 -0.77 0.98
CA ASP A 13 8.40 0.64 1.40
C ASP A 13 7.19 1.46 0.90
N PRO A 14 6.72 1.29 -0.37
CA PRO A 14 5.47 1.90 -0.81
C PRO A 14 4.26 1.49 0.03
N ASP A 15 4.17 0.22 0.40
CA ASP A 15 3.05 -0.29 1.20
C ASP A 15 3.09 0.25 2.63
N LEU A 16 4.28 0.35 3.25
CA LEU A 16 4.45 0.96 4.57
C LEU A 16 4.05 2.44 4.56
N LYS A 17 4.42 3.18 3.50
CA LYS A 17 4.00 4.58 3.33
C LYS A 17 2.48 4.72 3.21
N ALA A 18 1.85 3.87 2.40
CA ALA A 18 0.40 3.86 2.25
C ALA A 18 -0.30 3.47 3.56
N LEU A 19 0.23 2.47 4.25
CA LEU A 19 -0.30 2.01 5.53
C LEU A 19 -0.22 3.10 6.60
N ARG A 20 0.89 3.83 6.70
CA ARG A 20 1.04 4.97 7.62
C ARG A 20 -0.01 6.05 7.36
N ALA A 21 -0.17 6.47 6.11
CA ALA A 21 -1.16 7.50 5.75
C ALA A 21 -2.60 7.05 6.04
N ASN A 22 -2.91 5.77 5.85
CA ASN A 22 -4.22 5.21 6.19
C ASN A 22 -4.43 5.12 7.71
N ALA A 23 -3.41 4.70 8.47
CA ALA A 23 -3.47 4.66 9.93
C ALA A 23 -3.68 6.07 10.50
N GLU A 24 -2.97 7.08 10.01
CA GLU A 24 -3.12 8.49 10.43
C GLU A 24 -4.52 9.06 10.15
N ARG A 25 -5.13 8.69 9.02
CA ARG A 25 -6.53 9.04 8.75
C ARG A 25 -7.48 8.33 9.72
N LEU A 26 -7.29 7.02 9.92
CA LEU A 26 -8.16 6.20 10.77
C LEU A 26 -8.05 6.56 12.25
N SER A 27 -6.89 7.00 12.74
CA SER A 27 -6.73 7.47 14.12
C SER A 27 -7.57 8.71 14.41
N SER A 28 -7.86 9.51 13.37
CA SER A 28 -8.60 10.77 13.51
C SER A 28 -10.08 10.64 13.14
N SER A 29 -10.42 9.80 12.17
CA SER A 29 -11.78 9.72 11.59
C SER A 29 -12.38 8.32 11.50
N GLY A 30 -11.69 7.31 12.04
CA GLY A 30 -12.17 5.93 12.05
C GLY A 30 -13.23 5.68 13.12
N SER A 31 -13.85 4.50 13.09
CA SER A 31 -14.63 4.02 14.24
C SER A 31 -13.72 3.89 15.48
N PRO A 32 -14.27 3.84 16.71
CA PRO A 32 -13.44 3.74 17.92
C PRO A 32 -12.43 2.57 17.88
N VAL A 33 -12.85 1.42 17.35
CA VAL A 33 -11.98 0.25 17.18
C VAL A 33 -10.88 0.49 16.14
N GLN A 34 -11.22 1.14 15.02
CA GLN A 34 -10.25 1.49 13.98
C GLN A 34 -9.24 2.52 14.47
N ALA A 35 -9.69 3.53 15.22
CA ALA A 35 -8.83 4.57 15.76
C ALA A 35 -7.85 4.01 16.81
N ALA A 36 -8.32 3.14 17.70
CA ALA A 36 -7.47 2.43 18.65
C ALA A 36 -6.42 1.57 17.92
N THR A 37 -6.87 0.71 16.99
CA THR A 37 -5.97 -0.14 16.20
C THR A 37 -4.95 0.69 15.41
N ALA A 38 -5.37 1.80 14.81
CA ALA A 38 -4.46 2.68 14.06
C ALA A 38 -3.43 3.34 14.97
N THR A 39 -3.84 3.79 16.16
CA THR A 39 -2.96 4.37 17.17
C THR A 39 -1.89 3.38 17.62
N ASP A 40 -2.26 2.10 17.79
CA ASP A 40 -1.32 1.03 18.15
C ASP A 40 -0.34 0.69 17.01
N LEU A 41 -0.77 0.80 15.75
CA LEU A 41 0.04 0.46 14.58
C LEU A 41 1.03 1.57 14.17
N LEU A 42 0.68 2.84 14.36
CA LEU A 42 1.53 3.99 14.00
C LEU A 42 2.98 3.87 14.50
N PRO A 43 3.26 3.62 15.80
CA PRO A 43 4.63 3.51 16.29
C PRO A 43 5.38 2.30 15.69
N LEU A 44 4.69 1.21 15.36
CA LEU A 44 5.31 0.02 14.74
C LEU A 44 5.74 0.30 13.30
N ILE A 45 4.90 1.02 12.54
CA ILE A 45 5.20 1.41 11.16
C ILE A 45 6.36 2.41 11.11
N ASP A 46 6.36 3.40 12.02
CA ASP A 46 7.43 4.40 12.11
C ASP A 46 8.76 3.76 12.52
N ALA A 47 8.75 2.82 13.48
CA ALA A 47 9.94 2.08 13.88
C ALA A 47 10.54 1.25 12.72
N GLU A 48 9.72 0.53 11.95
CA GLU A 48 10.21 -0.24 10.81
C GLU A 48 10.74 0.68 9.69
N THR A 49 10.06 1.81 9.43
CA THR A 49 10.51 2.81 8.46
C THR A 49 11.88 3.38 8.86
N ALA A 50 12.06 3.73 10.14
CA ALA A 50 13.33 4.21 10.67
C ALA A 50 14.43 3.14 10.60
N ARG A 51 14.10 1.88 10.95
CA ARG A 51 15.02 0.76 10.85
C ARG A 51 15.54 0.58 9.42
N ARG A 52 14.67 0.66 8.42
CA ARG A 52 15.06 0.57 7.00
C ARG A 52 15.90 1.75 6.54
N ALA A 53 15.57 2.97 6.97
CA ALA A 53 16.35 4.16 6.65
C ALA A 53 17.77 4.12 7.23
N ALA A 54 17.96 3.43 8.36
CA ALA A 54 19.27 3.20 8.98
C ALA A 54 20.08 2.08 8.32
N LEU A 55 19.47 1.22 7.49
CA LEU A 55 20.21 0.19 6.77
C LEU A 55 21.03 0.82 5.62
N PRO A 56 22.24 0.31 5.36
CA PRO A 56 23.00 0.73 4.19
C PRO A 56 22.17 0.52 2.93
N ALA A 57 22.02 1.56 2.11
CA ALA A 57 21.30 1.47 0.85
C ALA A 57 21.93 0.35 0.01
N ALA A 58 21.18 -0.74 -0.20
CA ALA A 58 21.62 -1.80 -1.10
C ALA A 58 21.85 -1.17 -2.47
N ALA A 59 23.04 -1.40 -3.05
CA ALA A 59 23.44 -0.82 -4.32
C ALA A 59 22.30 -0.99 -5.35
N PRO A 60 21.92 0.08 -6.08
CA PRO A 60 20.79 0.01 -6.99
C PRO A 60 21.02 -1.12 -7.99
N LYS A 61 20.14 -2.13 -7.96
CA LYS A 61 20.15 -3.19 -8.97
C LYS A 61 19.92 -2.51 -10.32
N LYS A 62 20.97 -2.45 -11.15
CA LYS A 62 20.88 -1.93 -12.52
C LYS A 62 19.76 -2.67 -13.23
N ARG A 63 18.64 -1.98 -13.49
CA ARG A 63 17.51 -2.56 -14.22
C ARG A 63 17.98 -2.75 -15.66
N ALA A 64 17.99 -3.99 -16.13
CA ALA A 64 18.18 -4.26 -17.55
C ALA A 64 17.06 -3.55 -18.35
N PRO A 65 17.36 -2.98 -19.52
CA PRO A 65 16.36 -2.26 -20.30
C PRO A 65 15.20 -3.19 -20.66
N ALA A 66 13.99 -2.75 -20.36
CA ALA A 66 12.77 -3.49 -20.67
C ALA A 66 12.66 -3.66 -22.19
N LYS A 67 12.77 -4.90 -22.68
CA LYS A 67 12.40 -5.23 -24.06
C LYS A 67 10.91 -4.93 -24.20
N LYS A 68 10.56 -3.96 -25.06
CA LYS A 68 9.19 -3.60 -25.40
C LYS A 68 8.41 -4.87 -25.76
N LYS A 69 7.48 -5.29 -24.90
CA LYS A 69 6.44 -6.24 -25.28
C LYS A 69 5.29 -5.45 -25.89
N VAL A 70 5.03 -5.74 -27.15
CA VAL A 70 3.90 -5.24 -27.92
C VAL A 70 2.61 -5.55 -27.16
N VAL A 71 1.75 -4.54 -27.01
CA VAL A 71 0.44 -4.65 -26.37
C VAL A 71 -0.44 -5.57 -27.23
N PRO A 72 -1.01 -6.67 -26.69
CA PRO A 72 -2.14 -7.31 -27.32
C PRO A 72 -3.36 -6.41 -27.10
N ALA A 73 -3.90 -5.83 -28.17
CA ALA A 73 -5.18 -5.13 -28.15
C ALA A 73 -6.31 -6.17 -28.04
N THR A 74 -6.72 -6.49 -26.81
CA THR A 74 -7.96 -7.25 -26.53
C THR A 74 -8.30 -6.91 -25.08
N GLY A 75 -9.37 -6.22 -24.72
CA GLY A 75 -10.70 -6.15 -25.32
C GLY A 75 -11.69 -6.40 -24.18
N HIS A 76 -11.92 -5.40 -23.32
CA HIS A 76 -13.06 -5.38 -22.38
C HIS A 76 -13.52 -3.93 -22.22
N GLN A 77 -14.24 -3.44 -23.24
CA GLN A 77 -15.11 -2.28 -23.11
C GLN A 77 -16.30 -2.70 -22.25
N THR A 78 -16.26 -2.41 -20.96
CA THR A 78 -17.46 -2.48 -20.12
C THR A 78 -18.30 -1.25 -20.44
N ALA A 79 -19.09 -1.31 -21.51
CA ALA A 79 -20.17 -0.36 -21.73
C ALA A 79 -21.22 -0.58 -20.63
N LEU A 80 -21.43 0.42 -19.77
CA LEU A 80 -22.61 0.48 -18.90
C LEU A 80 -23.86 0.69 -19.79
N PRO A 81 -24.95 -0.07 -19.61
CA PRO A 81 -26.22 0.28 -20.24
C PRO A 81 -26.83 1.49 -19.51
N THR A 82 -26.92 2.62 -20.21
CA THR A 82 -27.76 3.75 -19.80
C THR A 82 -29.23 3.34 -19.94
N LYS A 83 -29.91 3.17 -18.80
CA LYS A 83 -31.36 3.05 -18.73
C LYS A 83 -31.99 4.39 -19.11
N THR A 84 -32.57 4.48 -20.30
CA THR A 84 -33.48 5.57 -20.67
C THR A 84 -34.90 5.04 -20.72
N ALA A 85 -35.77 5.68 -19.95
CA ALA A 85 -37.20 5.46 -19.90
C ALA A 85 -37.91 6.01 -21.14
N ALA A 86 -38.97 5.33 -21.57
CA ALA A 86 -40.11 5.89 -22.31
C ALA A 86 -41.31 4.97 -22.07
#